data_AF-A0A938YL34-F1
#
_entry.id   AF-A0A938YL34-F1
#
_cell.length_a   1.000
_cell.length_b   1.000
_cell.length_c   1.000
_cell.angle_alpha   90.00
_cell.angle_beta   90.00
_cell.angle_gamma   90.00
#
_symmetry.space_group_name_H-M   'P 1'
#
loop_
_entity.id
_entity.type
_entity.pdbx_description
1 polymer ?
#
loop_
_entity_poly.entity_id
_entity_poly.type
_entity_poly.pdbx_seq_one_letter_code
_entity_poly.pdbx_strand_id
1 'polypeptide(L)' 'MFEITCDECGKNATVPFKPKEGKPVYCSACFSKRVSEKRERSKLSFTFDSKNAWARRDRGFKGRKEQDPASIFERY' A
#
# COMPACT_ATOMS: atom_id res chain seq x y z
N MET A 1 -17.89 20.58 -22.14
CA MET A 1 -18.22 19.41 -21.29
C MET A 1 -18.27 18.20 -22.20
N PHE A 2 -17.65 17.08 -21.83
CA PHE A 2 -17.60 15.85 -22.65
C PHE A 2 -18.48 14.78 -22.03
N GLU A 3 -19.35 14.19 -22.85
CA GLU A 3 -20.17 13.04 -22.44
C GLU A 3 -19.38 11.75 -22.58
N ILE A 4 -19.36 10.96 -21.51
CA ILE A 4 -18.64 9.69 -21.45
C ILE A 4 -19.47 8.67 -20.69
N THR A 5 -19.24 7.39 -21.00
CA THR A 5 -19.77 6.27 -20.24
C THR A 5 -18.78 5.91 -19.13
N CYS A 6 -19.23 5.84 -17.89
CA CYS A 6 -18.40 5.43 -16.76
C CYS A 6 -18.03 3.94 -16.88
N ASP A 7 -16.74 3.63 -16.79
CA ASP A 7 -16.22 2.25 -16.90
C ASP A 7 -16.66 1.36 -15.72
N GLU A 8 -16.94 1.95 -14.56
CA GLU A 8 -17.32 1.20 -13.35
C GLU A 8 -18.83 0.94 -13.22
N CYS A 9 -19.65 1.91 -13.58
CA CYS A 9 -21.10 1.85 -13.33
C CYS A 9 -21.96 1.95 -14.59
N GLY A 10 -21.36 2.13 -15.77
CA GLY A 10 -22.06 2.19 -17.05
C GLY A 10 -22.95 3.44 -17.26
N LYS A 11 -22.92 4.40 -16.34
CA LYS A 11 -23.75 5.62 -16.43
C LYS A 11 -23.10 6.67 -17.32
N ASN A 12 -23.93 7.43 -18.03
CA ASN A 12 -23.49 8.62 -18.75
C ASN A 12 -23.12 9.73 -17.75
N ALA A 13 -21.96 10.34 -17.95
CA ALA A 13 -21.45 11.41 -17.11
C ALA A 13 -20.84 12.52 -17.97
N THR A 14 -20.88 13.74 -17.46
CA THR A 14 -20.29 14.90 -18.14
C THR A 14 -19.02 15.33 -17.42
N VAL A 15 -17.88 15.24 -18.10
CA VAL A 15 -16.56 15.56 -17.53
C VAL A 15 -15.98 16.85 -18.17
N PRO A 16 -15.17 17.64 -17.43
CA PRO A 16 -14.61 18.89 -17.93
C PRO A 16 -13.35 18.70 -18.80
N PHE A 17 -12.86 17.46 -18.96
CA PHE A 17 -11.63 17.14 -19.69
C PHE A 17 -11.90 16.16 -20.83
N LYS A 18 -11.06 16.21 -21.87
CA LYS A 18 -11.13 15.27 -23.00
C LYS A 18 -10.69 13.87 -22.51
N PRO A 19 -11.52 12.82 -22.67
CA PRO A 19 -11.12 11.46 -22.33
C PRO A 19 -9.95 11.01 -23.21
N LYS A 20 -8.99 10.29 -22.63
CA LYS A 20 -7.81 9.75 -23.33
C LYS A 20 -8.01 8.26 -23.58
N GLU A 21 -7.74 7.83 -24.80
CA GLU A 21 -7.74 6.41 -25.16
C GLU A 21 -6.67 5.66 -24.33
N GLY A 22 -7.07 4.55 -23.70
CA GLY A 22 -6.21 3.76 -22.81
C GLY A 22 -6.30 4.11 -21.32
N LYS A 23 -7.06 5.13 -20.91
CA LYS A 23 -7.33 5.43 -19.49
C LYS A 23 -8.82 5.28 -19.19
N PRO A 24 -9.22 4.50 -18.17
CA PRO A 24 -10.62 4.35 -17.83
C PRO A 24 -11.16 5.66 -17.23
N VAL A 25 -12.37 6.02 -17.64
CA VAL A 25 -13.01 7.29 -17.25
C VAL A 25 -14.13 6.98 -16.26
N TYR A 26 -14.20 7.76 -15.19
CA TYR A 26 -15.13 7.55 -14.08
C TYR A 26 -16.04 8.76 -13.89
N CYS A 27 -17.27 8.50 -13.44
CA CYS A 27 -18.15 9.55 -12.95
C CYS A 27 -17.67 10.09 -11.60
N SER A 28 -18.18 11.25 -11.18
CA SER A 28 -17.79 11.92 -9.93
C SER A 28 -17.94 11.00 -8.71
N ALA A 29 -19.04 10.26 -8.62
CA ALA A 29 -19.31 9.34 -7.52
C ALA A 29 -18.29 8.17 -7.45
N CYS A 30 -18.01 7.53 -8.59
CA CYS A 30 -17.02 6.46 -8.70
C CYS A 30 -15.60 6.94 -8.38
N PHE A 31 -15.24 8.12 -8.90
CA PHE A 31 -13.96 8.74 -8.61
C PHE A 31 -13.78 9.04 -7.12
N SER A 32 -14.80 9.60 -6.46
CA SER A 32 -14.79 9.87 -5.02
C SER A 32 -14.58 8.60 -4.19
N LYS A 33 -15.30 7.51 -4.51
CA LYS A 33 -15.18 6.22 -3.79
C LYS A 33 -13.75 5.66 -3.87
N ARG A 34 -13.17 5.61 -5.06
CA ARG A 34 -11.80 5.12 -5.26
C ARG A 34 -10.76 5.96 -4.53
N VAL A 35 -10.93 7.28 -4.53
CA VAL A 35 -10.01 8.19 -3.84
C VAL A 35 -10.08 7.99 -2.33
N SER A 36 -11.28 7.76 -1.75
CA SER A 36 -11.40 7.45 -0.32
C SER A 36 -10.69 6.14 0.05
N GLU A 37 -10.91 5.06 -0.70
CA GLU A 37 -10.28 3.76 -0.41
C GLU A 37 -8.75 3.81 -0.51
N LYS A 38 -8.24 4.52 -1.52
CA LYS A 38 -6.79 4.68 -1.71
C LYS A 38 -6.15 5.46 -0.57
N ARG A 39 -6.86 6.49 -0.06
CA ARG A 39 -6.41 7.28 1.10
C ARG A 39 -6.32 6.42 2.35
N GLU A 40 -7.31 5.58 2.62
CA GLU A 40 -7.28 4.68 3.78
C GLU A 40 -6.14 3.66 3.70
N ARG A 41 -5.96 3.03 2.53
CA ARG A 41 -4.84 2.10 2.32
C ARG A 41 -3.47 2.77 2.41
N SER A 42 -3.35 4.02 1.96
CA SER A 42 -2.10 4.78 2.05
C SER A 42 -1.77 5.28 3.47
N LYS A 43 -2.79 5.52 4.31
CA LYS A 43 -2.57 5.82 5.74
C LYS A 43 -1.91 4.64 6.44
N LEU A 44 -2.28 3.42 6.09
CA LEU A 44 -1.70 2.19 6.65
C LEU A 44 -0.27 1.87 6.15
N SER A 45 0.23 2.53 5.10
CA SER A 45 1.55 2.23 4.54
C SER A 45 2.68 3.15 5.00
N PHE A 46 2.37 4.33 5.55
CA PHE A 46 3.40 5.31 5.95
C PHE A 46 3.26 5.85 7.38
N THR A 47 2.23 5.48 8.15
CA THR A 47 2.21 5.81 9.57
C THR A 47 3.17 4.88 10.31
N PHE A 48 4.25 5.46 10.85
CA PHE A 48 5.07 4.84 11.88
C PHE A 48 4.20 4.62 13.12
N ASP A 49 3.53 3.48 13.17
CA ASP A 49 2.77 3.06 14.34
C ASP A 49 3.71 2.23 15.22
N SER A 50 4.04 2.76 16.40
CA SER A 50 4.97 2.14 17.36
C SER A 50 4.54 0.73 17.76
N LYS A 51 3.26 0.36 17.61
CA LYS A 51 2.74 -0.98 17.92
C LYS A 51 2.92 -1.98 16.77
N ASN A 52 3.20 -1.53 15.54
CA ASN A 52 3.52 -2.39 14.39
C ASN A 52 5.02 -2.39 14.04
N ALA A 53 5.88 -1.80 14.87
CA ALA A 53 7.34 -1.79 14.66
C ALA A 53 7.97 -3.20 14.66
N TRP A 54 7.40 -4.17 15.38
CA TRP A 54 7.82 -5.58 15.34
C TRP A 54 7.53 -6.26 13.98
N ALA A 55 6.51 -5.80 13.25
CA ALA A 55 6.10 -6.39 11.97
C ALA A 55 7.08 -6.09 10.80
N ARG A 56 8.04 -5.17 10.99
CA ARG A 56 9.12 -4.91 10.01
C ARG A 56 10.40 -5.70 10.30
N ARG A 57 10.48 -6.44 11.42
CA ARG A 57 11.72 -7.09 11.89
C ARG A 57 11.88 -8.57 11.49
N ASP A 58 11.05 -9.11 10.61
CA ASP A 58 11.19 -10.51 10.19
C ASP A 58 11.06 -10.72 8.67
N ARG A 59 12.05 -10.21 7.92
CA ARG A 59 12.54 -10.87 6.70
C ARG A 59 14.07 -10.80 6.68
N GLY A 60 14.70 -11.67 7.46
CA GLY A 60 16.03 -12.19 7.11
C GLY A 60 17.27 -11.52 7.69
N PHE A 61 17.23 -10.84 8.83
CA PHE A 61 18.47 -10.52 9.55
C PHE A 61 18.90 -11.73 10.39
N LYS A 62 19.61 -12.69 9.77
CA LYS A 62 20.42 -13.66 10.51
C LYS A 62 21.54 -12.88 11.21
N GLY A 63 21.27 -12.40 12.43
CA GLY A 63 22.34 -12.01 13.34
C GLY A 63 23.35 -13.16 13.40
N ARG A 64 24.65 -12.84 13.29
CA ARG A 64 25.69 -13.86 13.48
C ARG A 64 25.43 -14.51 14.83
N LYS A 65 25.22 -15.84 14.83
CA LYS A 65 25.30 -16.62 16.06
C LYS A 65 26.73 -16.42 16.56
N GLU A 66 26.88 -15.60 17.59
CA GLU A 66 28.09 -15.57 18.38
C GLU A 66 28.24 -16.98 18.94
N GLN A 67 29.26 -17.68 18.47
CA GLN A 67 29.57 -19.02 18.97
C GLN A 67 30.00 -18.81 20.42
N ASP A 68 29.24 -19.36 21.36
CA ASP A 68 29.64 -19.44 22.76
C ASP A 68 31.07 -19.99 22.79
N PRO A 69 32.09 -19.25 23.25
CA PRO A 69 33.41 -19.84 23.40
C PRO A 69 33.29 -20.93 24.46
N ALA A 70 33.61 -22.16 24.05
CA ALA A 70 33.64 -23.32 24.93
C ALA A 70 34.30 -22.95 26.26
N SER A 71 33.62 -23.32 27.34
CA SER A 71 33.99 -22.94 28.69
C SER A 71 35.46 -23.29 28.93
N ILE A 72 36.26 -22.31 29.34
CA ILE A 72 37.71 -22.51 29.56
C ILE A 72 37.99 -23.40 30.79
N PHE A 73 36.94 -23.82 31.49
CA PHE A 73 36.99 -24.60 32.72
C PHE A 73 36.90 -26.12 32.52
N GLU A 74 36.86 -26.61 31.28
CA GLU A 74 36.88 -28.06 30.98
C GLU A 74 38.29 -28.62 30.74
N ARG A 75 39.35 -27.91 31.14
CA ARG A 75 40.74 -28.38 31.03
C ARG A 75 41.54 -28.23 32.33
N TYR A 76 41.00 -28.71 33.44
CA TYR A 76 41.78 -29.13 34.60
C TYR A 76 41.22 -30.42 35.18
#